data_AF-A0A7M2YBS1-F1
#
_entry.id   AF-A0A7M2YBS1-F1
#
_cell.length_a   1.000
_cell.length_b   1.000
_cell.length_c   1.000
_cell.angle_alpha   90.00
_cell.angle_beta   90.00
_cell.angle_gamma   90.00
#
_symmetry.space_group_name_H-M   'P 1'
#
loop_
_entity.id
_entity.type
_entity.pdbx_description
1 polymer ?
#
loop_
_entity_poly.entity_id
_entity_poly.type
_entity_poly.pdbx_seq_one_letter_code
_entity_poly.pdbx_strand_id
1 'polypeptide(L)'
;MKNEDKPIHSLSKDDLAHSRAVLEDFFIDSLKEMYYAEKEIANEFDLIKDHIISSKLKEILKTHFAIHLKHKERLEKIFKLRNEVIESKECPTFNALICEAKNHLAVFSTDIDNWK
;
A
#
# COMPACT_ATOMS: atom_id res chain seq x y z
N MET A 1 0.34 29.80 40.51
CA MET A 1 0.43 28.33 40.37
C MET A 1 1.65 28.03 39.53
N LYS A 2 2.45 27.06 39.93
CA LYS A 2 3.85 26.88 39.54
C LYS A 2 4.01 26.74 38.03
N ASN A 3 4.91 27.55 37.45
CA ASN A 3 5.48 27.30 36.14
C ASN A 3 6.27 25.99 36.26
N GLU A 4 5.77 24.92 35.65
CA GLU A 4 6.57 23.75 35.40
C GLU A 4 7.38 24.00 34.13
N ASP A 5 8.46 24.78 34.29
CA ASP A 5 9.64 24.66 33.44
C ASP A 5 10.21 23.25 33.67
N LYS A 6 9.54 22.25 33.08
CA LYS A 6 10.13 20.92 32.93
C LYS A 6 11.34 21.13 32.04
N PRO A 7 12.56 20.76 32.49
CA PRO A 7 13.73 20.95 31.66
C PRO A 7 13.47 20.22 30.36
N ILE A 8 13.47 20.95 29.25
CA ILE A 8 13.61 20.37 27.92
C ILE A 8 14.95 19.65 28.01
N HIS A 9 14.92 18.34 28.28
CA HIS A 9 16.11 17.53 28.26
C HIS A 9 16.68 17.73 26.86
N SER A 10 17.80 18.45 26.75
CA SER A 10 18.46 18.62 25.46
C SER A 10 18.75 17.20 24.96
N LEU A 11 18.09 16.80 23.88
CA LEU A 11 18.33 15.51 23.25
C LEU A 11 19.82 15.40 22.98
N SER A 12 20.45 14.32 23.45
CA SER A 12 21.86 14.12 23.18
C SER A 12 22.05 13.91 21.66
N LYS A 13 23.26 14.17 21.17
CA LYS A 13 23.59 13.95 19.76
C LYS A 13 23.35 12.49 19.34
N ASP A 14 23.51 11.56 20.28
CA ASP A 14 23.33 10.13 20.09
C ASP A 14 21.83 9.77 19.99
N ASP A 15 20.97 10.38 20.81
CA ASP A 15 19.51 10.18 20.74
C ASP A 15 18.94 10.67 19.40
N LEU A 16 19.43 11.81 18.90
CA LEU A 16 19.03 12.35 17.60
C LEU A 16 19.47 11.45 16.43
N ALA A 17 20.67 10.86 16.52
CA ALA A 17 21.15 9.92 15.52
C ALA A 17 20.33 8.63 15.50
N HIS A 18 20.01 8.09 16.69
CA HIS A 18 19.16 6.90 16.82
C HIS A 18 17.75 7.15 16.28
N SER A 19 17.11 8.27 16.66
CA SER A 19 15.77 8.60 16.17
C SER A 19 15.72 8.71 14.64
N ARG A 20 16.75 9.30 14.02
CA ARG A 20 16.84 9.38 12.56
C ARG A 20 16.95 8.00 11.91
N ALA A 21 17.75 7.10 12.47
CA ALA A 21 17.88 5.74 11.97
C ALA A 21 16.53 4.99 12.05
N VAL A 22 15.82 5.09 13.17
CA VAL A 22 14.50 4.44 13.34
C VAL A 22 13.47 4.97 12.33
N LEU A 23 13.45 6.28 12.08
CA LEU A 23 12.55 6.87 11.07
C LEU A 23 12.91 6.41 9.65
N GLU A 24 14.20 6.24 9.37
CA GLU A 24 14.67 5.72 8.09
C GLU A 24 14.24 4.27 7.89
N ASP A 25 14.41 3.42 8.91
CA ASP A 25 13.97 2.03 8.88
C ASP A 25 12.46 1.93 8.64
N PHE A 26 11.68 2.74 9.37
CA PHE A 26 10.23 2.81 9.19
C PHE A 26 9.82 3.28 7.79
N PHE A 27 10.52 4.25 7.24
CA PHE A 27 10.29 4.75 5.88
C PHE A 27 10.55 3.66 4.84
N ILE A 28 11.67 2.94 4.95
CA ILE A 28 12.02 1.83 4.05
C ILE A 28 11.00 0.69 4.16
N ASP A 29 10.64 0.28 5.37
CA ASP A 29 9.64 -0.75 5.58
C ASP A 29 8.28 -0.39 4.98
N SER A 30 7.87 0.88 5.12
CA SER A 30 6.65 1.39 4.51
C SER A 30 6.69 1.29 2.98
N LEU A 31 7.83 1.61 2.35
CA LEU A 31 7.99 1.46 0.89
C LEU A 31 7.92 0.00 0.44
N LYS A 32 8.51 -0.93 1.22
CA LYS A 32 8.46 -2.37 0.94
C LYS A 32 7.05 -2.93 1.04
N GLU A 33 6.27 -2.47 2.04
CA GLU A 33 4.86 -2.85 2.23
C GLU A 33 3.96 -2.28 1.13
N MET A 34 4.18 -1.02 0.72
CA MET A 34 3.50 -0.43 -0.43
C MET A 34 3.82 -1.19 -1.72
N TYR A 35 5.09 -1.53 -1.96
CA TYR A 35 5.48 -2.28 -3.16
C TYR A 35 4.84 -3.67 -3.22
N TYR A 36 4.77 -4.34 -2.06
CA TYR A 36 4.03 -5.59 -1.92
C TYR A 36 2.55 -5.42 -2.28
N ALA A 37 1.88 -4.43 -1.70
CA ALA A 37 0.47 -4.15 -1.97
C ALA A 37 0.19 -3.89 -3.45
N GLU A 38 1.03 -3.07 -4.10
CA GLU A 38 0.92 -2.74 -5.51
C GLU A 38 1.05 -3.99 -6.39
N LYS A 39 1.94 -4.93 -6.03
CA LYS A 39 2.10 -6.21 -6.73
C LYS A 39 0.90 -7.13 -6.55
N GLU A 40 0.42 -7.31 -5.32
CA GLU A 40 -0.71 -8.20 -5.04
C GLU A 40 -2.02 -7.70 -5.64
N ILE A 41 -2.29 -6.39 -5.56
CA ILE A 41 -3.45 -5.78 -6.23
C ILE A 41 -3.37 -6.00 -7.74
N ALA A 42 -2.18 -5.89 -8.35
CA ALA A 42 -2.05 -6.09 -9.79
C ALA A 42 -2.32 -7.54 -10.20
N ASN A 43 -1.80 -8.50 -9.43
CA ASN A 43 -2.05 -9.92 -9.67
C ASN A 43 -3.55 -10.24 -9.58
N GLU A 44 -4.21 -9.79 -8.51
CA GLU A 44 -5.64 -10.06 -8.31
C GLU A 44 -6.52 -9.32 -9.31
N PHE A 45 -6.18 -8.07 -9.67
CA PHE A 45 -6.92 -7.32 -10.67
C PHE A 45 -6.88 -8.01 -12.04
N ASP A 46 -5.72 -8.57 -12.42
CA ASP A 46 -5.58 -9.32 -13.67
C ASP A 46 -6.49 -10.56 -13.73
N LEU A 47 -6.80 -11.19 -12.59
CA LEU A 47 -7.72 -12.31 -12.50
C LEU A 47 -9.18 -11.88 -12.66
N ILE A 48 -9.56 -10.71 -12.14
CA ILE A 48 -10.98 -10.30 -12.05
C ILE A 48 -11.43 -9.35 -13.17
N LYS A 49 -10.50 -8.69 -13.88
CA LYS A 49 -10.81 -7.60 -14.84
C LYS A 49 -11.81 -7.97 -15.92
N ASP A 50 -11.90 -9.24 -16.29
CA ASP A 50 -12.82 -9.73 -17.32
C ASP A 50 -14.16 -10.23 -16.78
N HIS A 51 -14.28 -10.42 -15.47
CA HIS A 51 -15.52 -10.76 -14.78
C HIS A 51 -16.39 -9.54 -14.44
N ILE A 52 -15.88 -8.32 -14.68
CA ILE A 52 -16.64 -7.08 -14.43
C ILE A 52 -17.67 -6.87 -15.55
N ILE A 53 -18.95 -7.07 -15.23
CA ILE A 53 -20.07 -6.98 -16.18
C ILE A 53 -20.42 -5.53 -16.52
N SER A 54 -20.46 -4.66 -15.51
CA SER A 54 -20.79 -3.24 -15.71
C SER A 54 -19.70 -2.55 -16.54
N SER A 55 -20.05 -2.10 -17.74
CA SER A 55 -19.13 -1.44 -18.68
C SER A 55 -18.48 -0.20 -18.07
N LYS A 56 -19.28 0.64 -17.40
CA LYS A 56 -18.80 1.85 -16.71
C LYS A 56 -17.81 1.51 -15.59
N LEU A 57 -18.11 0.50 -14.77
CA LEU A 57 -17.22 0.07 -13.70
C LEU A 57 -15.91 -0.50 -14.26
N LYS A 58 -15.99 -1.32 -15.31
CA LYS A 58 -14.83 -1.91 -15.99
C LYS A 58 -13.89 -0.83 -16.53
N GLU A 59 -14.43 0.22 -17.14
CA GLU A 59 -13.64 1.34 -17.66
C GLU A 59 -12.93 2.13 -16.55
N ILE A 60 -13.66 2.48 -15.48
CA ILE A 60 -13.11 3.20 -14.32
C ILE A 60 -11.96 2.41 -13.70
N LEU A 61 -12.17 1.12 -13.45
CA LEU A 61 -11.17 0.27 -12.82
C LEU A 61 -9.96 0.03 -13.73
N LYS A 62 -10.15 -0.15 -15.04
CA LYS A 62 -9.03 -0.22 -16.00
C LYS A 62 -8.21 1.06 -16.02
N THR A 63 -8.88 2.21 -15.98
CA THR A 63 -8.21 3.53 -15.94
C THR A 63 -7.39 3.67 -14.65
N HIS A 64 -7.98 3.32 -13.51
CA HIS A 64 -7.28 3.36 -12.23
C HIS A 64 -6.12 2.36 -12.18
N PHE A 65 -6.28 1.16 -12.75
CA PHE A 65 -5.22 0.17 -12.86
C PHE A 65 -4.01 0.68 -13.66
N ALA A 66 -4.23 1.46 -14.72
CA ALA A 66 -3.13 2.10 -15.44
C ALA A 66 -2.39 3.16 -14.60
N ILE A 67 -3.08 3.82 -13.65
CA ILE A 67 -2.45 4.72 -12.68
C ILE A 67 -1.67 3.91 -11.63
N HIS A 68 -2.25 2.83 -11.14
CA HIS A 68 -1.65 1.87 -10.19
C HIS A 68 -0.30 1.33 -10.70
N LEU A 69 -0.23 0.87 -11.96
CA LEU A 69 1.04 0.43 -12.55
C LEU A 69 2.12 1.52 -12.52
N LYS A 70 1.75 2.80 -12.67
CA LYS A 70 2.70 3.92 -12.53
C LYS A 70 3.13 4.15 -11.09
N HIS A 71 2.29 3.85 -10.09
CA HIS A 71 2.69 3.91 -8.69
C HIS A 71 3.79 2.88 -8.40
N LYS A 72 3.59 1.64 -8.88
CA LYS A 72 4.63 0.60 -8.81
C LYS A 72 5.95 1.05 -9.43
N GLU A 73 5.94 1.59 -10.66
CA GLU A 73 7.15 2.12 -11.29
C GLU A 73 7.81 3.26 -10.49
N ARG A 74 7.02 4.10 -9.81
CA ARG A 74 7.55 5.18 -8.96
C ARG A 74 8.24 4.62 -7.73
N LEU A 75 7.72 3.57 -7.11
CA LEU A 75 8.39 2.88 -5.99
C LEU A 75 9.72 2.28 -6.44
N GLU A 76 9.76 1.62 -7.59
CA GLU A 76 11.00 1.06 -8.15
C GLU A 76 12.05 2.15 -8.42
N LYS A 77 11.61 3.32 -8.92
CA LYS A 77 12.48 4.50 -9.08
C LYS A 77 13.00 5.01 -7.72
N ILE A 78 12.19 5.00 -6.67
CA ILE A 78 12.62 5.42 -5.33
C ILE A 78 13.72 4.48 -4.80
N PHE A 79 13.53 3.16 -4.86
CA PHE A 79 14.57 2.20 -4.46
C PHE A 79 15.87 2.42 -5.25
N LYS A 80 15.77 2.62 -6.57
CA LYS A 80 16.92 2.91 -7.42
C LYS A 80 17.64 4.21 -7.03
N LEU A 81 16.91 5.29 -6.75
CA LEU A 81 17.49 6.58 -6.32
C LEU A 81 18.26 6.46 -5.00
N ARG A 82 17.90 5.47 -4.19
CA ARG A 82 18.54 5.18 -2.90
C ARG A 82 19.67 4.17 -2.99
N ASN A 83 19.95 3.62 -4.18
CA ASN A 83 20.88 2.50 -4.38
C ASN A 83 20.54 1.28 -3.49
N GLU A 84 19.26 1.07 -3.22
CA GLU A 84 18.77 -0.08 -2.46
C GLU A 84 18.14 -1.11 -3.41
N VAL A 85 18.19 -2.39 -3.02
CA VAL A 85 17.50 -3.46 -3.76
C VAL A 85 16.00 -3.33 -3.52
N ILE A 86 15.21 -3.49 -4.58
CA ILE A 86 13.75 -3.54 -4.44
C ILE A 86 13.40 -4.79 -3.66
N GLU A 87 12.78 -4.59 -2.50
CA GLU A 87 12.28 -5.66 -1.65
C GLU A 87 10.79 -5.45 -1.40
N SER A 88 10.05 -6.55 -1.32
CA SER A 88 8.64 -6.53 -0.91
C SER A 88 8.55 -7.09 0.51
N LYS A 89 7.81 -6.41 1.37
CA LYS A 89 7.47 -6.89 2.71
C LYS A 89 5.98 -7.15 2.77
N GLU A 90 5.60 -8.35 3.19
CA GLU A 90 4.20 -8.70 3.31
C GLU A 90 3.47 -7.74 4.26
N CYS A 91 2.30 -7.26 3.83
CA CYS A 91 1.47 -6.37 4.62
C CYS A 91 0.14 -7.07 4.99
N PRO A 92 -0.03 -7.48 6.26
CA PRO A 92 -1.24 -8.17 6.72
C PRO A 92 -2.52 -7.37 6.46
N THR A 93 -2.44 -6.04 6.57
CA THR A 93 -3.58 -5.14 6.33
C THR A 93 -4.04 -5.20 4.88
N PHE A 94 -3.12 -5.16 3.90
CA PHE A 94 -3.49 -5.27 2.49
C PHE A 94 -4.01 -6.66 2.14
N ASN A 95 -3.42 -7.71 2.71
CA ASN A 95 -3.92 -9.08 2.54
C ASN A 95 -5.36 -9.24 3.05
N ALA A 96 -5.69 -8.62 4.19
CA ALA A 96 -7.05 -8.63 4.70
C ALA A 96 -8.04 -7.92 3.77
N LEU A 97 -7.66 -6.76 3.20
CA LEU A 97 -8.49 -6.03 2.23
C LEU A 97 -8.73 -6.83 0.94
N ILE A 98 -7.69 -7.46 0.41
CA ILE A 98 -7.79 -8.32 -0.77
C ILE A 98 -8.68 -9.53 -0.48
N CYS A 99 -8.51 -10.17 0.67
CA CYS A 99 -9.34 -11.30 1.09
C CYS A 99 -10.82 -10.91 1.15
N GLU A 100 -11.13 -9.77 1.76
CA GLU A 100 -12.51 -9.27 1.83
C GLU A 100 -13.09 -8.98 0.44
N ALA A 101 -12.31 -8.35 -0.44
CA ALA A 101 -12.73 -8.12 -1.82
C ALA A 101 -13.03 -9.44 -2.57
N LYS A 102 -12.22 -10.48 -2.36
CA LYS A 102 -12.44 -11.82 -2.94
C LYS A 102 -13.68 -12.48 -2.37
N ASN A 103 -13.93 -12.34 -1.07
CA ASN A 103 -15.16 -12.84 -0.44
C ASN A 103 -16.39 -12.19 -1.04
N HIS A 104 -16.40 -10.86 -1.22
CA HIS A 104 -17.48 -10.16 -1.89
C HIS A 104 -17.68 -10.65 -3.32
N LEU A 105 -16.60 -10.81 -4.10
CA LEU A 105 -16.69 -11.30 -5.47
C LEU A 105 -17.26 -12.72 -5.55
N ALA A 106 -16.90 -13.59 -4.60
CA ALA A 106 -17.43 -14.96 -4.54
C ALA A 106 -18.95 -14.98 -4.31
N VAL A 107 -19.46 -14.11 -3.42
CA VAL A 107 -20.90 -13.99 -3.13
C VAL A 107 -21.69 -13.56 -4.37
N PHE A 108 -21.18 -12.61 -5.16
CA PHE A 108 -21.88 -12.05 -6.32
C PHE A 108 -21.55 -12.75 -7.66
N SER A 109 -20.76 -13.83 -7.64
CA SER A 109 -20.27 -14.49 -8.85
C SER A 109 -21.36 -15.06 -9.78
N THR A 110 -22.56 -15.31 -9.25
CA THR A 110 -23.71 -15.85 -9.99
C THR A 110 -24.88 -14.87 -10.13
N ASP A 111 -24.72 -13.62 -9.69
CA ASP A 111 -25.85 -12.76 -9.34
C ASP A 111 -26.06 -11.61 -10.32
N ILE A 112 -26.48 -11.96 -11.54
CA ILE A 112 -27.00 -10.99 -12.51
C ILE A 112 -28.42 -10.52 -12.12
N ASP A 113 -29.11 -11.26 -11.24
CA ASP A 113 -30.53 -11.07 -10.95
C ASP A 113 -30.83 -10.24 -9.69
N ASN A 114 -29.96 -10.15 -8.66
CA ASN A 114 -30.25 -9.35 -7.44
C ASN A 114 -30.13 -7.81 -7.58
N TRP A 115 -29.88 -7.28 -8.77
CA TRP A 115 -29.81 -5.83 -9.00
C TRP A 115 -31.00 -5.27 -9.81
N LYS A 116 -32.08 -6.04 -9.94
CA LYS A 116 -33.39 -5.56 -10.42
C LYS A 116 -34.32 -5.27 -9.25
#